data_AF-K9YI82-F1
#
_entry.id   AF-K9YI82-F1
#
_cell.length_a   1.000
_cell.length_b   1.000
_cell.length_c   1.000
_cell.angle_alpha   90.00
_cell.angle_beta   90.00
_cell.angle_gamma   90.00
#
_symmetry.space_group_name_H-M   'P 1'
#
loop_
_entity.id
_entity.type
_entity.pdbx_description
1 polymer ?
#
loop_
_entity_poly.entity_id
_entity_poly.type
_entity_poly.pdbx_seq_one_letter_code
_entity_poly.pdbx_strand_id
1 'polypeptide(L)'
;MVISFLIFCLRLFGLFWILGGIVTIRESFSIRFLNRAIAQITLDKENHAESIFVFICGLETLISGIGLLLAQQWVIFMLLILVFTQICFFTVRFYQSSRVKLAEEKENLTIQSTTKNAFIVSMAVTIIAFLLLF
;
A
#
# COMPACT_ATOMS: atom_id res chain seq x y z
N MET A 1 -13.80 5.46 29.62
CA MET A 1 -13.26 6.76 29.14
C MET A 1 -12.06 6.57 28.22
N VAL A 2 -11.04 5.80 28.62
CA VAL A 2 -9.83 5.55 27.79
C VAL A 2 -10.14 4.86 26.46
N ILE A 3 -10.93 3.78 26.45
CA ILE A 3 -11.28 3.06 25.21
C ILE A 3 -12.04 3.96 24.22
N SER A 4 -13.01 4.74 24.71
CA SER A 4 -13.77 5.68 23.88
C SER A 4 -12.88 6.75 23.24
N PHE A 5 -11.88 7.23 23.98
CA PHE A 5 -10.88 8.16 23.46
C PHE A 5 -10.01 7.51 22.38
N LEU A 6 -9.55 6.27 22.59
CA LEU A 6 -8.77 5.52 21.60
C LEU A 6 -9.56 5.25 20.31
N ILE A 7 -10.84 4.90 20.42
CA ILE A 7 -11.72 4.75 19.25
C ILE A 7 -11.85 6.08 18.51
N PHE A 8 -11.98 7.21 19.21
CA PHE A 8 -12.01 8.52 18.57
C PHE A 8 -10.70 8.82 17.81
N CYS A 9 -9.54 8.52 18.41
CA CYS A 9 -8.26 8.63 17.74
C CYS A 9 -8.18 7.74 16.49
N LEU A 10 -8.71 6.50 16.56
CA LEU A 10 -8.78 5.58 15.42
C LEU A 10 -9.63 6.16 14.27
N ARG A 11 -10.75 6.80 14.60
CA ARG A 11 -11.61 7.46 13.60
C ARG A 11 -10.92 8.65 12.94
N LEU A 12 -10.24 9.48 13.73
CA LEU A 12 -9.45 10.60 13.20
C LEU A 12 -8.33 10.10 12.30
N PHE A 13 -7.65 9.03 12.70
CA PHE A 13 -6.66 8.36 11.88
C PHE A 13 -7.26 7.82 10.58
N GLY A 14 -8.49 7.29 10.62
CA GLY A 14 -9.24 6.89 9.42
C GLY A 14 -9.35 7.99 8.36
N LEU A 15 -9.49 9.26 8.75
CA LEU A 15 -9.47 10.39 7.80
C LEU A 15 -8.10 10.53 7.12
N PHE A 16 -7.01 10.49 7.89
CA PHE A 16 -5.66 10.52 7.33
C PHE A 16 -5.38 9.32 6.43
N TRP A 17 -5.92 8.15 6.79
CA TRP A 17 -5.81 6.92 6.02
C TRP A 17 -6.54 7.04 4.66
N ILE A 18 -7.75 7.60 4.65
CA ILE A 18 -8.48 7.91 3.40
C ILE A 18 -7.68 8.85 2.51
N LEU A 19 -7.12 9.93 3.07
CA LEU A 19 -6.27 10.86 2.33
C LEU A 19 -5.04 10.16 1.75
N GLY A 20 -4.38 9.29 2.53
CA GLY A 20 -3.28 8.45 2.07
C GLY A 20 -3.68 7.56 0.89
N GLY A 21 -4.87 6.94 0.95
CA GLY A 21 -5.43 6.15 -0.15
C GLY A 21 -5.63 6.97 -1.43
N ILE A 22 -6.22 8.17 -1.32
CA ILE A 22 -6.42 9.08 -2.46
C ILE A 22 -5.08 9.49 -3.09
N VAL A 23 -4.11 9.87 -2.26
CA VAL A 23 -2.76 10.24 -2.74
C VAL A 23 -2.08 9.07 -3.44
N THR A 24 -2.19 7.86 -2.88
CA THR A 24 -1.60 6.64 -3.44
C THR A 24 -2.24 6.29 -4.79
N ILE A 25 -3.57 6.40 -4.89
CA ILE A 25 -4.29 6.21 -6.17
C ILE A 25 -3.81 7.24 -7.20
N ARG A 26 -3.70 8.53 -6.81
CA ARG A 26 -3.20 9.56 -7.72
C ARG A 26 -1.78 9.24 -8.21
N GLU A 27 -0.92 8.78 -7.30
CA GLU A 27 0.45 8.42 -7.63
C GLU A 27 0.54 7.23 -8.60
N SER A 28 -0.39 6.27 -8.50
CA SER A 28 -0.46 5.17 -9.47
C SER A 28 -0.63 5.65 -10.92
N PHE A 29 -1.38 6.75 -11.13
CA PHE A 29 -1.54 7.35 -12.45
C PHE A 29 -0.28 8.10 -12.89
N SER A 30 0.42 8.77 -11.96
CA SER A 30 1.72 9.39 -12.21
C SER A 30 2.75 8.35 -12.67
N ILE A 31 2.85 7.23 -11.95
CA ILE A 31 3.74 6.09 -12.28
C ILE A 31 3.38 5.54 -13.66
N ARG A 32 2.10 5.33 -13.95
CA ARG A 32 1.65 4.84 -15.26
C ARG A 32 2.04 5.79 -16.39
N PHE A 33 1.86 7.09 -16.20
CA PHE A 33 2.27 8.10 -17.18
C PHE A 33 3.79 8.07 -17.41
N LEU A 34 4.58 8.02 -16.34
CA LEU A 34 6.04 7.96 -16.42
C LEU A 34 6.52 6.68 -17.12
N ASN A 35 5.98 5.51 -16.76
CA ASN A 35 6.32 4.23 -17.38
C ASN A 35 6.02 4.23 -18.88
N ARG A 36 4.91 4.85 -19.30
CA ARG A 36 4.57 5.03 -20.71
C ARG A 36 5.56 5.94 -21.44
N ALA A 37 5.97 7.04 -20.82
CA ALA A 37 6.96 7.95 -21.40
C ALA A 37 8.33 7.27 -21.56
N ILE A 38 8.78 6.54 -20.54
CA ILE A 38 10.04 5.78 -20.58
C ILE A 38 9.98 4.72 -21.69
N ALA A 39 8.92 3.92 -21.76
CA ALA A 39 8.75 2.89 -22.78
C ALA A 39 8.81 3.45 -24.21
N GLN A 40 8.26 4.66 -24.44
CA GLN A 40 8.36 5.34 -25.73
C GLN A 40 9.78 5.78 -26.08
N ILE A 41 10.56 6.19 -25.08
CA ILE A 41 11.96 6.63 -25.26
C ILE A 41 12.88 5.42 -25.48
N THR A 42 12.68 4.34 -24.72
CA THR A 42 13.55 3.16 -24.74
C THR A 42 13.16 2.12 -25.78
N LEU A 43 12.01 2.29 -26.46
CA LEU A 43 11.40 1.30 -27.36
C LEU A 43 11.17 -0.07 -26.67
N ASP A 44 11.02 -0.06 -25.35
CA ASP A 44 10.81 -1.25 -24.54
C ASP A 44 9.32 -1.46 -24.21
N LYS A 45 8.97 -2.65 -23.73
CA LYS A 45 7.60 -2.98 -23.36
C LYS A 45 7.19 -2.24 -22.08
N GLU A 46 6.04 -1.56 -22.12
CA GLU A 46 5.49 -0.89 -20.96
C GLU A 46 5.21 -1.88 -19.82
N ASN A 47 5.76 -1.60 -18.63
CA ASN A 47 5.53 -2.38 -17.43
C ASN A 47 4.48 -1.69 -16.53
N HIS A 48 3.29 -2.28 -16.45
CA HIS A 48 2.19 -1.75 -15.64
C HIS A 48 2.12 -2.33 -14.22
N ALA A 49 2.92 -3.36 -13.90
CA ALA A 49 2.74 -4.13 -12.66
C ALA A 49 2.82 -3.26 -11.41
N GLU A 50 3.77 -2.32 -11.38
CA GLU A 50 3.95 -1.39 -10.27
C GLU A 50 2.78 -0.40 -10.14
N SER A 51 2.32 0.19 -11.25
CA SER A 51 1.16 1.08 -11.22
C SER A 51 -0.12 0.37 -10.74
N ILE A 52 -0.34 -0.88 -11.17
CA ILE A 52 -1.48 -1.69 -10.75
C ILE A 52 -1.39 -2.02 -9.25
N PHE A 53 -0.21 -2.40 -8.76
CA PHE A 53 0.02 -2.66 -7.35
C PHE A 53 -0.27 -1.43 -6.48
N VAL A 54 0.28 -0.28 -6.85
CA VAL A 54 0.06 0.99 -6.13
C VAL A 54 -1.41 1.38 -6.16
N PHE A 55 -2.09 1.20 -7.30
CA PHE A 55 -3.52 1.45 -7.41
C PHE A 55 -4.35 0.56 -6.46
N ILE A 56 -4.09 -0.74 -6.43
CA ILE A 56 -4.79 -1.70 -5.56
C ILE A 56 -4.55 -1.34 -4.09
N CYS A 57 -3.30 -1.11 -3.68
CA CYS A 57 -2.97 -0.67 -2.32
C CYS A 57 -3.69 0.62 -1.95
N GLY A 58 -3.76 1.59 -2.87
CA GLY A 58 -4.47 2.85 -2.65
C GLY A 58 -5.98 2.64 -2.44
N LEU A 59 -6.60 1.74 -3.21
CA LEU A 59 -8.01 1.38 -3.06
C LEU A 59 -8.28 0.67 -1.73
N GLU A 60 -7.48 -0.32 -1.39
CA GLU A 60 -7.56 -1.06 -0.11
C GLU A 60 -7.34 -0.11 1.09
N THR A 61 -6.39 0.82 0.98
CA THR A 61 -6.16 1.89 1.98
C THR A 61 -7.39 2.78 2.10
N LEU A 62 -8.00 3.20 1.00
CA LEU A 62 -9.19 4.05 1.04
C LEU A 62 -10.37 3.33 1.71
N ILE A 63 -10.65 2.09 1.30
CA ILE A 63 -11.73 1.28 1.85
C ILE A 63 -11.52 0.99 3.34
N SER A 64 -10.31 0.58 3.73
CA SER A 64 -9.99 0.38 5.15
C SER A 64 -10.07 1.69 5.95
N GLY A 65 -9.76 2.83 5.35
CA GLY A 65 -9.88 4.14 6.00
C GLY A 65 -11.33 4.50 6.33
N ILE A 66 -12.26 4.16 5.43
CA ILE A 66 -13.70 4.28 5.69
C ILE A 66 -14.10 3.37 6.86
N GLY A 67 -13.62 2.14 6.88
CA GLY A 67 -13.86 1.20 7.99
C GLY A 67 -13.34 1.72 9.34
N LEU A 68 -12.15 2.32 9.36
CA LEU A 68 -11.54 2.93 10.55
C LEU A 68 -12.34 4.16 11.01
N LEU A 69 -12.74 5.02 10.08
CA LEU A 69 -13.55 6.22 10.36
C LEU A 69 -14.91 5.86 10.99
N LEU A 70 -15.53 4.78 10.52
CA LEU A 70 -16.78 4.28 11.06
C LEU A 70 -16.59 3.39 12.31
N ALA A 71 -15.35 3.03 12.64
CA ALA A 71 -14.98 2.08 13.69
C ALA A 71 -15.74 0.75 13.57
N GLN A 72 -15.78 0.19 12.36
CA GLN A 72 -16.52 -1.04 12.05
C GLN A 72 -15.62 -2.27 12.03
N GLN A 73 -16.08 -3.39 12.55
CA GLN A 73 -15.32 -4.64 12.66
C GLN A 73 -14.83 -5.19 11.30
N TRP A 74 -15.59 -4.99 10.22
CA TRP A 74 -15.20 -5.44 8.88
C TRP A 74 -13.90 -4.81 8.39
N VAL A 75 -13.45 -3.70 8.98
CA VAL A 75 -12.20 -3.03 8.61
C VAL A 75 -10.99 -3.95 8.71
N ILE A 76 -11.01 -4.89 9.67
CA ILE A 76 -9.92 -5.86 9.86
C ILE A 76 -9.72 -6.71 8.62
N PHE A 77 -10.80 -7.14 7.99
CA PHE A 77 -10.72 -7.93 6.76
C PHE A 77 -10.03 -7.15 5.64
N MET A 78 -10.37 -5.87 5.46
CA MET A 78 -9.75 -5.03 4.43
C MET A 78 -8.30 -4.66 4.75
N LEU A 79 -7.96 -4.47 6.03
CA LEU A 79 -6.58 -4.25 6.46
C LEU A 79 -5.71 -5.51 6.25
N LEU A 80 -6.26 -6.71 6.50
CA LEU A 80 -5.56 -7.96 6.23
C LEU A 80 -5.34 -8.18 4.73
N ILE A 81 -6.33 -7.85 3.89
CA ILE A 81 -6.16 -7.85 2.43
C ILE A 81 -5.04 -6.90 2.02
N LEU A 82 -5.01 -5.67 2.54
CA LEU A 82 -3.94 -4.70 2.26
C LEU A 82 -2.55 -5.24 2.61
N VAL A 83 -2.39 -5.79 3.82
CA VAL A 83 -1.14 -6.39 4.28
C VAL A 83 -0.75 -7.57 3.38
N PHE A 84 -1.71 -8.43 3.02
CA PHE A 84 -1.48 -9.57 2.14
C PHE A 84 -1.03 -9.14 0.74
N THR A 85 -1.66 -8.12 0.15
CA THR A 85 -1.27 -7.54 -1.14
C THR A 85 0.17 -7.02 -1.11
N GLN A 86 0.56 -6.33 -0.03
CA GLN A 86 1.93 -5.85 0.17
C GLN A 86 2.95 -7.00 0.29
N ILE A 87 2.62 -8.06 1.05
CA ILE A 87 3.47 -9.26 1.19
C ILE A 87 3.66 -9.96 -0.16
N CYS A 88 2.57 -10.13 -0.92
CA CYS A 88 2.63 -10.72 -2.26
C CYS A 88 3.59 -9.93 -3.16
N PHE A 89 3.48 -8.60 -3.17
CA PHE A 89 4.37 -7.75 -3.95
C PHE A 89 5.83 -7.87 -3.52
N PHE A 90 6.11 -7.84 -2.21
CA PHE A 90 7.47 -8.02 -1.71
C PHE A 90 8.06 -9.39 -2.08
N THR A 91 7.25 -10.44 -2.02
CA THR A 91 7.65 -11.79 -2.40
C THR A 91 8.00 -11.86 -3.89
N VAL A 92 7.17 -11.27 -4.75
CA VAL A 92 7.43 -11.21 -6.20
C VAL A 92 8.71 -10.43 -6.49
N ARG A 93 8.90 -9.25 -5.88
CA ARG A 93 10.11 -8.43 -6.08
C ARG A 93 11.37 -9.12 -5.56
N PHE A 94 11.31 -9.74 -4.39
CA PHE A 94 12.42 -10.51 -3.84
C PHE A 94 12.82 -11.68 -4.75
N TYR A 95 11.82 -12.40 -5.27
CA TYR A 95 12.04 -13.50 -6.20
C TYR A 95 12.69 -13.04 -7.51
N GLN A 96 12.20 -11.94 -8.09
CA GLN A 96 12.78 -11.32 -9.29
C GLN A 96 14.23 -10.88 -9.03
N SER A 97 14.47 -10.18 -7.91
CA SER A 97 15.80 -9.68 -7.55
C SER A 97 16.82 -10.81 -7.34
N SER A 98 16.38 -11.97 -6.88
CA SER A 98 17.24 -13.14 -6.67
C SER A 98 17.64 -13.83 -7.99
N ARG A 99 16.86 -13.65 -9.06
CA ARG A 99 17.11 -14.26 -10.38
C ARG A 99 18.00 -13.44 -11.29
N VAL A 100 18.07 -12.13 -11.05
CA VAL A 100 18.91 -11.20 -11.80
C VAL A 100 20.37 -11.28 -11.33
N LYS A 101 21.33 -11.26 -12.27
CA LYS A 101 22.76 -11.26 -11.96
C LYS A 101 23.40 -9.86 -12.04
N LEU A 102 22.90 -8.98 -12.91
CA LEU A 102 23.40 -7.61 -13.03
C LEU A 102 23.01 -6.76 -11.82
N ALA A 103 23.94 -5.92 -11.35
CA ALA A 103 23.70 -5.02 -10.22
C ALA A 103 22.67 -3.93 -10.57
N GLU A 104 22.72 -3.37 -11.78
CA GLU A 104 21.81 -2.30 -12.23
C GLU A 104 20.34 -2.78 -12.29
N GLU A 105 20.11 -4.00 -12.78
CA GLU A 105 18.77 -4.58 -12.81
C GLU A 105 18.26 -4.94 -11.41
N LYS A 106 19.15 -5.26 -10.45
CA LYS A 106 18.76 -5.48 -9.04
C LYS A 106 18.34 -4.18 -8.37
N GLU A 107 18.98 -3.06 -8.70
CA GLU A 107 18.61 -1.75 -8.15
C GLU A 107 17.16 -1.40 -8.52
N ASN A 108 16.76 -1.63 -9.77
CA ASN A 108 15.39 -1.44 -10.25
C ASN A 108 14.34 -2.38 -9.62
N LEU A 109 14.78 -3.46 -8.97
CA LEU A 109 13.93 -4.42 -8.26
C LEU A 109 13.91 -4.18 -6.75
N THR A 110 14.70 -3.24 -6.25
CA THR A 110 14.79 -2.92 -4.83
C THR A 110 13.53 -2.19 -4.36
N ILE A 111 12.90 -2.71 -3.32
CA ILE A 111 11.71 -2.11 -2.72
C ILE A 111 12.09 -0.78 -2.06
N GLN A 112 11.42 0.30 -2.45
CA GLN A 112 11.62 1.63 -1.89
C GLN A 112 11.32 1.65 -0.38
N SER A 113 12.05 2.49 0.36
CA SER A 113 11.87 2.66 1.82
C SER A 113 10.47 3.16 2.17
N THR A 114 9.88 4.02 1.33
CA THR A 114 8.50 4.50 1.45
C THR A 114 7.49 3.36 1.44
N THR A 115 7.65 2.38 0.53
CA THR A 115 6.78 1.19 0.47
C THR A 115 6.94 0.30 1.70
N LYS A 116 8.17 0.15 2.22
CA LYS A 116 8.42 -0.60 3.47
C LYS A 116 7.76 0.09 4.67
N ASN A 117 7.87 1.41 4.75
CA ASN A 117 7.24 2.19 5.81
C ASN A 117 5.71 2.07 5.74
N ALA A 118 5.13 2.14 4.54
CA ALA A 118 3.69 1.92 4.36
C ALA A 118 3.25 0.54 4.88
N PHE A 119 4.03 -0.52 4.61
CA PHE A 119 3.75 -1.85 5.16
C PHE A 119 3.81 -1.90 6.69
N ILE A 120 4.83 -1.29 7.31
CA ILE A 120 4.96 -1.23 8.77
C ILE A 120 3.75 -0.51 9.39
N VAL A 121 3.33 0.61 8.79
CA VAL A 121 2.16 1.35 9.25
C VAL A 121 0.89 0.52 9.06
N SER A 122 0.69 -0.12 7.90
CA SER A 122 -0.46 -1.03 7.67
C SER A 122 -0.54 -2.14 8.73
N MET A 123 0.59 -2.77 9.05
CA MET A 123 0.67 -3.78 10.10
C MET A 123 0.32 -3.21 11.49
N ALA A 124 0.90 -2.07 11.87
CA ALA A 124 0.63 -1.43 13.16
C ALA A 124 -0.86 -1.06 13.30
N VAL A 125 -1.45 -0.47 12.26
CA VAL A 125 -2.87 -0.10 12.21
C VAL A 125 -3.75 -1.34 12.30
N THR A 126 -3.38 -2.43 11.63
CA THR A 126 -4.12 -3.72 11.71
C THR A 126 -4.16 -4.23 13.15
N ILE A 127 -3.02 -4.25 13.83
CA ILE A 127 -2.92 -4.73 15.22
C ILE A 127 -3.73 -3.82 16.15
N ILE A 128 -3.58 -2.50 16.03
CA ILE A 128 -4.32 -1.52 16.86
C ILE A 128 -5.83 -1.64 16.63
N ALA A 129 -6.26 -1.72 15.38
CA ALA A 129 -7.68 -1.87 15.04
C ALA A 129 -8.23 -3.19 15.59
N PHE A 130 -7.47 -4.28 15.51
CA PHE A 130 -7.89 -5.58 16.06
C PHE A 130 -8.11 -5.49 17.57
N LEU A 131 -7.16 -4.93 18.32
CA LEU A 131 -7.25 -4.78 19.78
C LEU A 131 -8.36 -3.84 20.27
N LEU A 132 -8.80 -2.89 19.43
CA LEU A 132 -9.81 -1.90 19.80
C LEU A 132 -11.23 -2.28 19.38
N LEU A 133 -11.39 -3.11 18.35
CA LEU A 133 -12.69 -3.44 17.76
C LEU A 133 -13.15 -4.89 18.04
N PHE A 134 -12.26 -5.73 18.61
CA PHE A 134 -12.49 -7.10 19.03
C PHE A 134 -11.92 -7.34 20.43
#